data_AF-A0AAD3XTR9-F1
#
_entry.id   AF-A0AAD3XTR9-F1
#
_cell.length_a   1.000
_cell.length_b   1.000
_cell.length_c   1.000
_cell.angle_alpha   90.00
_cell.angle_beta   90.00
_cell.angle_gamma   90.00
#
_symmetry.space_group_name_H-M   'P 1'
#
loop_
_entity.id
_entity.type
_entity.pdbx_description
1 polymer ?
#
loop_
_entity_poly.entity_id
_entity_poly.type
_entity_poly.pdbx_seq_one_letter_code
_entity_poly.pdbx_strand_id
1 'polypeptide(L)'
;MATGIYTFFGKAAHLVDSTWSLWPLLWFHKVLTAIGDFYIYSIIERMLVGIIGMYPIQHRAYRDGIDNLLVLLVGGIPIAMLTVLSATLTIEFYRLTEHGAITKRMTTIKKMAGMDVLCGNKTGTLTLNKLTVDKSLIKVYPKNVDKDALVLLVARASRVENQDPIDVSVVNMLGDPKEARAGIKGIAAFIPGVAPPRAGLN
;
A
#
# COMPACT_ATOMS: atom_id res chain seq x y z
N MET A 1 0.86 -10.54 -30.97
CA MET A 1 0.16 -9.80 -29.91
C MET A 1 -0.25 -10.81 -28.85
N ALA A 2 0.22 -10.67 -27.62
CA ALA A 2 -0.19 -11.51 -26.50
C ALA A 2 -1.29 -10.77 -25.71
N THR A 3 -2.31 -11.47 -25.25
CA THR A 3 -3.40 -10.92 -24.43
C THR A 3 -3.49 -11.68 -23.10
N GLY A 4 -3.91 -11.00 -22.04
CA GLY A 4 -4.03 -11.60 -20.70
C GLY A 4 -2.69 -12.03 -20.10
N ILE A 5 -2.63 -13.27 -19.60
CA ILE A 5 -1.51 -13.85 -18.83
C ILE A 5 -0.18 -13.92 -19.59
N TYR A 6 -0.22 -13.91 -20.93
CA TYR A 6 0.97 -13.98 -21.78
C TYR A 6 1.64 -12.62 -22.02
N THR A 7 1.07 -11.53 -21.50
CA THR A 7 1.67 -10.19 -21.55
C THR A 7 2.69 -9.99 -20.43
N PHE A 8 3.58 -9.00 -20.59
CA PHE A 8 4.49 -8.59 -19.52
C PHE A 8 3.73 -8.16 -18.25
N PHE A 9 2.60 -7.45 -18.43
CA PHE A 9 1.67 -7.12 -17.34
C PHE A 9 1.06 -8.37 -16.69
N GLY A 10 0.66 -9.37 -17.48
CA GLY A 10 0.11 -10.64 -17.00
C GLY A 10 1.11 -11.45 -16.17
N LYS A 11 2.38 -11.52 -16.61
CA LYS A 11 3.46 -12.15 -15.84
C LYS A 11 3.77 -11.39 -14.55
N ALA A 12 3.81 -10.05 -14.59
CA ALA A 12 4.00 -9.23 -13.39
C ALA A 12 2.84 -9.39 -12.38
N ALA A 13 1.59 -9.40 -12.87
CA ALA A 13 0.42 -9.63 -12.04
C ALA A 13 0.41 -11.03 -11.41
N HIS A 14 0.83 -12.07 -12.15
CA HIS A 14 0.93 -13.44 -11.62
C HIS A 14 2.01 -13.59 -10.53
N LEU A 15 3.14 -12.87 -10.66
CA LEU A 15 4.16 -12.82 -9.61
C LEU A 15 3.66 -12.10 -8.36
N VAL A 16 2.84 -11.05 -8.54
CA VAL A 16 2.17 -10.36 -7.44
C VAL A 16 1.15 -11.26 -6.76
N ASP A 17 0.31 -11.96 -7.52
CA ASP A 17 -0.75 -12.81 -6.95
C ASP A 17 -0.20 -13.99 -6.14
N SER A 18 0.92 -14.58 -6.59
CA SER A 18 1.62 -15.63 -5.84
C SER A 18 2.32 -15.13 -4.56
N THR A 19 2.57 -13.81 -4.43
CA THR A 19 3.18 -13.20 -3.23
C THR A 19 2.17 -12.57 -2.27
N TRP A 20 0.90 -12.39 -2.67
CA TRP A 20 -0.21 -12.11 -1.74
C TRP A 20 -0.57 -13.35 -0.95
N SER A 21 0.36 -13.78 -0.12
CA SER A 21 0.13 -14.74 0.94
C SER A 21 -1.13 -14.35 1.72
N LEU A 22 -2.06 -15.29 1.88
CA LEU A 22 -3.16 -15.23 2.86
C LEU A 22 -2.68 -14.96 4.29
N TRP A 23 -1.37 -14.83 4.52
CA TRP A 23 -0.71 -14.62 5.80
C TRP A 23 -1.36 -13.56 6.70
N PRO A 24 -1.76 -12.36 6.23
CA PRO A 24 -2.39 -11.34 7.08
C PRO A 24 -3.79 -11.73 7.59
N LEU A 25 -4.49 -12.59 6.88
CA LEU A 25 -5.81 -13.09 7.31
C LEU A 25 -5.63 -14.37 8.15
N LEU A 26 -4.69 -15.23 7.73
CA LEU A 26 -4.38 -16.49 8.39
C LEU A 26 -3.81 -16.28 9.80
N TRP A 27 -2.91 -15.31 10.02
CA TRP A 27 -2.40 -15.05 11.36
C TRP A 27 -3.50 -14.56 12.31
N PHE A 28 -4.41 -13.70 11.83
CA PHE A 28 -5.51 -13.18 12.63
C PHE A 28 -6.46 -14.30 13.04
N HIS A 29 -6.85 -15.14 12.09
CA HIS A 29 -7.64 -16.34 12.40
C HIS A 29 -6.92 -17.28 13.35
N LYS A 30 -5.61 -17.53 13.18
CA LYS A 30 -4.82 -18.35 14.09
C LYS A 30 -4.82 -17.81 15.53
N VAL A 31 -4.66 -16.51 15.71
CA VAL A 31 -4.69 -15.88 17.03
C VAL A 31 -6.08 -16.00 17.65
N LEU A 32 -7.14 -15.77 16.88
CA LEU A 32 -8.51 -15.93 17.37
C LEU A 32 -8.82 -17.37 17.77
N THR A 33 -8.42 -18.34 16.95
CA THR A 33 -8.59 -19.76 17.27
C THR A 33 -7.80 -20.16 18.50
N ALA A 34 -6.55 -19.71 18.65
CA ALA A 34 -5.75 -20.01 19.83
C ALA A 34 -6.36 -19.46 21.13
N ILE A 35 -6.94 -18.25 21.08
CA ILE A 35 -7.66 -17.67 22.23
C ILE A 35 -8.95 -18.45 22.50
N GLY A 36 -9.68 -18.83 21.45
CA GLY A 36 -10.86 -19.68 21.56
C GLY A 36 -10.55 -21.03 22.22
N ASP A 37 -9.48 -21.68 21.77
CA ASP A 37 -9.02 -22.96 22.32
C ASP A 37 -8.64 -22.82 23.81
N PHE A 38 -7.95 -21.74 24.17
CA PHE A 38 -7.64 -21.44 25.58
C PHE A 38 -8.91 -21.32 26.44
N TYR A 39 -9.95 -20.64 25.93
CA TYR A 39 -11.24 -20.54 26.63
C TYR A 39 -11.92 -21.91 26.77
N ILE A 40 -11.90 -22.74 25.72
CA ILE A 40 -12.48 -24.10 25.76
C ILE A 40 -11.78 -24.95 26.83
N TYR A 41 -10.44 -24.95 26.86
CA TYR A 41 -9.68 -25.69 27.87
C TYR A 41 -9.98 -25.21 29.30
N SER A 42 -10.10 -23.89 29.50
CA SER A 42 -10.45 -23.30 30.80
C SER A 42 -11.86 -23.70 31.28
N ILE A 43 -12.84 -23.78 30.38
CA ILE A 43 -14.20 -24.25 30.72
C ILE A 43 -14.15 -25.73 31.13
N ILE A 44 -13.46 -26.57 30.36
CA ILE A 44 -13.36 -28.01 30.64
C ILE A 44 -12.69 -28.25 31.99
N GLU A 45 -11.59 -27.56 32.27
CA GLU A 45 -10.89 -27.63 33.56
C GLU A 45 -11.83 -27.26 34.71
N ARG A 46 -12.54 -26.12 34.61
CA ARG A 46 -13.49 -25.68 35.64
C ARG A 46 -14.67 -26.64 35.82
N MET A 47 -15.15 -27.25 34.73
CA MET A 47 -16.20 -28.26 34.81
C MET A 47 -15.73 -29.52 35.54
N LEU A 48 -14.52 -30.01 35.23
CA LEU A 48 -13.91 -31.16 35.92
C LEU A 48 -13.73 -30.89 37.42
N VAL A 49 -13.16 -29.74 37.78
CA VAL A 49 -13.01 -29.34 39.19
C VAL A 49 -14.36 -29.21 39.88
N GLY A 50 -15.38 -28.65 39.20
CA GLY A 50 -16.74 -28.54 39.74
C GLY A 50 -17.38 -29.89 40.02
N ILE A 51 -17.27 -30.85 39.10
CA ILE A 51 -17.82 -32.21 39.26
C ILE A 51 -17.07 -32.94 40.40
N ILE A 52 -15.74 -32.89 40.43
CA ILE A 52 -14.94 -33.53 41.49
C ILE A 52 -15.16 -32.84 42.84
N GLY A 53 -15.47 -31.54 42.90
CA GLY A 53 -15.81 -30.87 44.16
C GLY A 53 -17.22 -31.21 44.65
N MET A 54 -18.22 -31.20 43.76
CA MET A 54 -19.63 -31.28 44.14
C MET A 54 -20.09 -32.71 44.47
N TYR A 55 -19.63 -33.71 43.71
CA TYR A 55 -20.15 -35.08 43.84
C TYR A 55 -19.47 -35.90 44.96
N PRO A 56 -18.13 -36.04 45.01
CA PRO A 56 -17.48 -36.86 46.03
C PRO A 56 -17.25 -36.11 47.36
N ILE A 57 -17.11 -34.77 47.37
CA ILE A 57 -16.78 -34.01 48.60
C ILE A 57 -18.04 -33.39 49.25
N GLN A 58 -18.92 -32.74 48.47
CA GLN A 58 -20.12 -32.09 49.00
C GLN A 58 -21.41 -32.93 48.92
N HIS A 59 -21.39 -34.08 48.25
CA HIS A 59 -22.56 -34.96 48.05
C HIS A 59 -23.84 -34.20 47.62
N ARG A 60 -23.71 -33.21 46.73
CA ARG A 60 -24.85 -32.39 46.29
C ARG A 60 -25.80 -33.15 45.36
N ALA A 61 -27.06 -32.71 45.32
CA ALA A 61 -28.06 -33.22 44.41
C ALA A 61 -27.66 -32.98 42.94
N TYR A 62 -27.93 -33.97 42.08
CA TYR A 62 -27.59 -33.94 40.66
C TYR A 62 -28.20 -32.74 39.90
N ARG A 63 -29.37 -32.25 40.35
CA ARG A 63 -30.05 -31.09 39.74
C ARG A 63 -29.22 -29.80 39.87
N ASP A 64 -28.75 -29.48 41.08
CA ASP A 64 -27.91 -28.31 41.32
C ASP A 64 -26.58 -28.39 40.57
N GLY A 65 -26.06 -29.61 40.38
CA GLY A 65 -24.85 -29.86 39.58
C GLY A 65 -25.04 -29.52 38.10
N ILE A 66 -26.19 -29.88 37.51
CA ILE A 66 -26.51 -29.55 36.12
C ILE A 66 -26.69 -28.03 35.94
N ASP A 67 -27.39 -27.37 36.86
CA ASP A 67 -27.63 -25.93 36.76
C ASP A 67 -26.32 -25.14 36.83
N ASN A 68 -25.39 -25.54 37.71
CA ASN A 68 -24.06 -24.95 37.79
C ASN A 68 -23.24 -25.17 36.50
N LEU A 69 -23.30 -26.38 35.94
CA LEU A 69 -22.65 -26.74 34.67
C LEU A 69 -23.17 -25.88 33.51
N LEU A 70 -24.48 -25.67 33.45
CA LEU A 70 -25.14 -24.86 32.43
C LEU A 70 -24.69 -23.38 32.52
N VAL A 71 -24.61 -22.82 33.73
CA VAL A 71 -24.12 -21.45 33.94
C VAL A 71 -22.65 -21.31 33.53
N LEU A 72 -21.80 -22.27 33.88
CA LEU A 72 -20.39 -22.33 33.46
C LEU A 72 -20.25 -22.38 31.93
N LEU A 73 -21.10 -23.14 31.24
CA LEU A 73 -21.09 -23.25 29.79
C LEU A 73 -21.55 -21.95 29.12
N VAL A 74 -22.70 -21.41 29.52
CA VAL A 74 -23.28 -20.20 28.93
C VAL A 74 -22.41 -18.97 29.18
N GLY A 75 -21.83 -18.85 30.38
CA GLY A 75 -20.91 -17.76 30.72
C GLY A 75 -19.50 -17.92 30.13
N GLY A 76 -19.11 -19.13 29.75
CA GLY A 76 -17.77 -19.44 29.29
C GLY A 76 -17.49 -19.10 27.83
N ILE A 77 -18.50 -19.13 26.95
CA ILE A 77 -18.29 -18.94 25.51
C ILE A 77 -18.02 -17.46 25.19
N PRO A 78 -16.85 -17.09 24.60
CA PRO A 78 -16.45 -15.70 24.40
C PRO A 78 -17.06 -15.08 23.13
N ILE A 79 -18.39 -15.15 22.96
CA ILE A 79 -19.10 -14.63 21.76
C ILE A 79 -18.86 -13.12 21.60
N ALA A 80 -18.79 -12.38 22.70
CA ALA A 80 -18.60 -10.93 22.70
C ALA A 80 -17.22 -10.51 22.17
N MET A 81 -16.18 -11.33 22.36
CA MET A 81 -14.80 -10.96 22.01
C MET A 81 -14.65 -10.69 20.50
N LEU A 82 -15.27 -11.53 19.66
CA LEU A 82 -15.20 -11.38 18.20
C LEU A 82 -15.88 -10.09 17.75
N THR A 83 -17.05 -9.78 18.32
CA THR A 83 -17.84 -8.60 17.98
C THR A 83 -17.13 -7.31 18.37
N VAL A 84 -16.59 -7.26 19.60
CA VAL A 84 -15.85 -6.08 20.09
C VAL A 84 -14.62 -5.84 19.23
N LEU A 85 -13.86 -6.88 18.91
CA LEU A 85 -12.67 -6.76 18.07
C LEU A 85 -12.99 -6.22 16.66
N SER A 86 -14.08 -6.68 16.05
CA SER A 86 -14.54 -6.20 14.74
C SER A 86 -14.94 -4.72 14.79
N ALA A 87 -15.69 -4.33 15.83
CA ALA A 87 -16.10 -2.94 16.04
C ALA A 87 -14.88 -2.03 16.25
N THR A 88 -13.92 -2.43 17.09
CA THR A 88 -12.69 -1.67 17.31
C THR A 88 -11.90 -1.50 16.01
N LEU A 89 -11.69 -2.57 15.22
CA LEU A 89 -10.98 -2.45 13.94
C LEU A 89 -11.65 -1.49 12.96
N THR A 90 -12.98 -1.41 12.99
CA THR A 90 -13.75 -0.50 12.15
C THR A 90 -13.57 0.97 12.59
N ILE A 91 -13.60 1.20 13.91
CA ILE A 91 -13.36 2.54 14.48
C ILE A 91 -11.93 3.01 14.18
N GLU A 92 -10.94 2.13 14.38
CA GLU A 92 -9.54 2.43 14.07
C GLU A 92 -9.36 2.71 12.57
N PHE A 93 -9.98 1.93 11.69
CA PHE A 93 -9.96 2.18 10.25
C PHE A 93 -10.51 3.57 9.89
N TYR A 94 -11.62 3.97 10.52
CA TYR A 94 -12.20 5.29 10.32
C TYR A 94 -11.23 6.40 10.76
N ARG A 95 -10.64 6.27 11.95
CA ARG A 95 -9.63 7.20 12.46
C ARG A 95 -8.41 7.31 11.55
N LEU A 96 -7.90 6.20 11.01
CA LEU A 96 -6.79 6.24 10.04
C LEU A 96 -7.17 6.99 8.77
N THR A 97 -8.41 6.83 8.31
CA THR A 97 -8.91 7.49 7.11
C THR A 97 -9.04 9.01 7.33
N GLU A 98 -9.44 9.46 8.51
CA GLU A 98 -9.44 10.89 8.88
C GLU A 98 -8.04 11.51 8.83
N HIS A 99 -6.99 10.73 9.07
CA HIS A 99 -5.59 11.16 8.95
C HIS A 99 -5.04 11.02 7.52
N GLY A 100 -5.89 10.71 6.53
CA GLY A 100 -5.51 10.59 5.12
C GLY A 100 -4.84 9.26 4.74
N ALA A 101 -4.84 8.25 5.63
CA ALA A 101 -4.29 6.93 5.36
C ALA A 101 -5.41 5.93 4.98
N ILE A 102 -5.46 5.51 3.71
CA ILE A 102 -6.46 4.57 3.21
C ILE A 102 -5.86 3.17 3.12
N THR A 103 -6.39 2.22 3.91
CA THR A 103 -5.97 0.81 3.86
C THR A 103 -6.97 -0.05 3.11
N LYS A 104 -6.50 -0.90 2.18
CA LYS A 104 -7.37 -1.84 1.43
C LYS A 104 -7.96 -2.98 2.28
N ARG A 105 -7.33 -3.33 3.41
CA ARG A 105 -7.75 -4.42 4.29
C ARG A 105 -7.62 -3.99 5.75
N MET A 106 -8.66 -4.21 6.56
CA MET A 106 -8.66 -3.87 7.99
C MET A 106 -7.56 -4.64 8.77
N THR A 107 -7.21 -5.86 8.35
CA THR A 107 -6.15 -6.65 9.00
C THR A 107 -4.75 -6.06 8.83
N THR A 108 -4.54 -5.15 7.87
CA THR A 108 -3.27 -4.45 7.67
C THR A 108 -2.96 -3.48 8.80
N ILE A 109 -3.99 -2.92 9.45
CA ILE A 109 -3.83 -1.95 10.55
C ILE A 109 -3.05 -2.57 11.71
N LYS A 110 -3.35 -3.81 12.09
CA LYS A 110 -2.59 -4.53 13.14
C LYS A 110 -1.12 -4.77 12.76
N LYS A 111 -0.82 -4.98 11.47
CA LYS A 111 0.56 -5.14 11.02
C LYS A 111 1.33 -3.84 11.05
N MET A 112 0.68 -2.72 10.72
CA MET A 112 1.30 -1.41 10.86
C MET A 112 1.68 -1.13 12.32
N ALA A 113 0.86 -1.59 13.28
CA ALA A 113 1.17 -1.47 14.71
C ALA A 113 2.37 -2.34 15.16
N GLY A 114 2.65 -3.45 14.47
CA GLY A 114 3.79 -4.33 14.75
C GLY A 114 4.92 -4.22 13.73
N MET A 115 5.02 -3.09 13.02
CA MET A 115 6.02 -2.89 11.97
C MET A 115 7.31 -2.36 12.59
N ASP A 116 8.39 -3.15 12.50
CA ASP A 116 9.71 -2.74 12.99
C ASP A 116 10.54 -1.95 11.96
N VAL A 117 10.31 -2.20 10.67
CA VAL A 117 11.08 -1.59 9.57
C VAL A 117 10.14 -1.07 8.49
N LEU A 118 10.26 0.22 8.18
CA LEU A 118 9.57 0.87 7.06
C LEU A 118 10.54 1.12 5.92
N CYS A 119 10.41 0.35 4.84
CA CYS A 119 11.15 0.61 3.60
C CYS A 119 10.39 1.63 2.75
N GLY A 120 10.81 2.90 2.79
CA GLY A 120 10.27 3.96 1.94
C GLY A 120 10.98 4.04 0.59
N ASN A 121 10.23 4.18 -0.50
CA ASN A 121 10.83 4.45 -1.80
C ASN A 121 11.35 5.90 -1.86
N LYS A 122 12.50 6.14 -2.50
CA LYS A 122 13.07 7.49 -2.55
C LYS A 122 12.24 8.42 -3.43
N THR A 123 12.05 8.03 -4.70
CA THR A 123 11.33 8.85 -5.69
C THR A 123 9.83 8.75 -5.45
N GLY A 124 9.19 9.88 -5.17
CA GLY A 124 7.74 9.97 -4.98
C GLY A 124 7.22 9.63 -3.57
N THR A 125 8.10 9.26 -2.61
CA THR A 125 7.74 9.20 -1.17
C THR A 125 8.59 10.15 -0.35
N LEU A 126 9.92 10.11 -0.49
CA LEU A 126 10.82 11.04 0.22
C LEU A 126 11.07 12.33 -0.58
N THR A 127 11.03 12.26 -1.91
CA THR A 127 11.24 13.42 -2.77
C THR A 127 9.91 13.97 -3.26
N LEU A 128 9.79 15.30 -3.32
CA LEU A 128 8.61 16.01 -3.86
C LEU A 128 8.43 15.83 -5.38
N ASN A 129 9.23 14.99 -6.03
CA ASN A 129 9.31 14.81 -7.48
C ASN A 129 9.38 16.16 -8.25
N LYS A 130 9.86 17.21 -7.59
CA LYS A 130 10.10 18.55 -8.14
C LYS A 130 11.61 18.71 -8.28
N LEU A 131 12.10 18.38 -9.46
CA LEU A 131 13.50 18.59 -9.78
C LEU A 131 13.72 20.08 -10.00
N THR A 132 14.80 20.61 -9.42
CA THR A 132 15.28 21.97 -9.68
C THR A 132 16.73 21.84 -10.09
N VAL A 133 17.16 22.70 -10.99
CA VAL A 133 18.51 22.62 -11.55
C VAL A 133 19.16 23.98 -11.41
N ASP A 134 20.36 23.98 -10.85
CA ASP A 134 21.15 25.17 -10.63
C ASP A 134 21.96 25.51 -11.88
N LYS A 135 21.70 26.68 -12.48
CA LYS A 135 22.40 27.17 -13.68
C LYS A 135 23.90 27.36 -13.47
N SER A 136 24.34 27.61 -12.23
CA SER A 136 25.76 27.81 -11.91
C SER A 136 26.58 26.53 -12.12
N LEU A 137 25.98 25.36 -11.85
CA LEU A 137 26.63 24.05 -11.92
C LEU A 137 26.64 23.43 -13.32
N ILE A 138 26.00 24.08 -14.30
CA ILE A 138 25.97 23.59 -15.69
C ILE A 138 27.37 23.71 -16.31
N LYS A 139 27.92 22.58 -16.75
CA LYS A 139 29.17 22.49 -17.52
C LYS A 139 28.85 22.27 -19.00
N VAL A 140 29.38 23.14 -19.86
CA VAL A 140 29.25 23.04 -21.31
C VAL A 140 30.55 22.49 -21.90
N TYR A 141 30.46 21.38 -22.61
CA TYR A 141 31.61 20.74 -23.26
C TYR A 141 32.00 21.36 -24.62
N PRO A 142 31.06 21.73 -25.51
CA PRO A 142 31.42 22.46 -26.73
C PRO A 142 31.76 23.93 -26.41
N LYS A 143 32.95 24.38 -26.85
CA LYS A 143 33.45 25.75 -26.60
C LYS A 143 32.64 26.88 -27.26
N ASN A 144 31.78 26.55 -28.24
CA ASN A 144 31.03 27.53 -29.04
C ASN A 144 29.56 27.68 -28.60
N VAL A 145 29.17 27.16 -27.44
CA VAL A 145 27.79 27.23 -26.95
C VAL A 145 27.77 27.89 -25.58
N ASP A 146 26.97 28.93 -25.43
CA ASP A 146 26.74 29.59 -24.15
C ASP A 146 25.77 28.78 -23.28
N LYS A 147 25.82 28.96 -21.95
CA LYS A 147 24.96 28.24 -21.00
C LYS A 147 23.48 28.49 -21.27
N ASP A 148 23.09 29.73 -21.63
CA ASP A 148 21.69 30.07 -21.89
C ASP A 148 21.20 29.46 -23.22
N ALA A 149 22.08 29.38 -24.22
CA ALA A 149 21.79 28.70 -25.48
C ALA A 149 21.59 27.18 -25.27
N LEU A 150 22.36 26.57 -24.38
CA LEU A 150 22.18 25.16 -24.01
C LEU A 150 20.83 24.92 -23.31
N VAL A 151 20.47 25.76 -22.33
CA VAL A 151 19.19 25.64 -21.62
C VAL A 151 18.01 25.76 -22.59
N LEU A 152 18.07 26.70 -23.54
CA LEU A 152 17.04 26.86 -24.56
C LEU A 152 16.92 25.64 -25.47
N LEU A 153 18.04 25.02 -25.87
CA LEU A 153 18.03 23.80 -26.68
C LEU A 153 17.42 22.60 -25.94
N VAL A 154 17.75 22.43 -24.66
CA VAL A 154 17.18 21.34 -23.84
C VAL A 154 15.69 21.58 -23.61
N ALA A 155 15.28 22.82 -23.33
CA ALA A 155 13.86 23.17 -23.17
C ALA A 155 13.03 22.93 -24.45
N ARG A 156 13.63 23.11 -25.63
CA ARG A 156 13.00 22.77 -26.92
C ARG A 156 12.89 21.28 -27.18
N ALA A 157 13.81 20.48 -26.63
CA ALA A 157 13.77 19.02 -26.71
C ALA A 157 12.76 18.40 -25.72
N SER A 158 12.43 19.13 -24.65
CA SER A 158 11.46 18.71 -23.64
C SER A 158 10.02 18.78 -24.14
N ARG A 159 9.21 17.79 -23.77
CA ARG A 159 7.80 17.71 -24.18
C ARG A 159 6.94 18.46 -23.17
N VAL A 160 6.58 19.70 -23.50
CA VAL A 160 5.68 20.53 -22.66
C VAL A 160 4.31 19.85 -22.41
N GLU A 161 3.89 18.94 -23.29
CA GLU A 161 2.63 18.19 -23.15
C GLU A 161 2.68 17.05 -22.12
N ASN A 162 3.85 16.41 -21.89
CA ASN A 162 3.90 15.16 -21.12
C ASN A 162 4.12 15.35 -19.61
N GLN A 163 4.26 16.59 -19.12
CA GLN A 163 4.42 16.92 -17.69
C GLN A 163 5.40 16.04 -16.91
N ASP A 164 6.43 15.50 -17.57
CA ASP A 164 7.45 14.72 -16.89
C ASP A 164 8.24 15.63 -15.93
N PRO A 165 8.58 15.18 -14.70
CA PRO A 165 9.27 15.98 -13.70
C PRO A 165 10.58 16.62 -14.19
N ILE A 166 11.27 15.93 -15.09
CA ILE A 166 12.52 16.39 -15.71
C ILE A 166 12.22 17.49 -16.73
N ASP A 167 11.24 17.28 -17.63
CA ASP A 167 10.87 18.25 -18.65
C ASP A 167 10.34 19.55 -18.03
N VAL A 168 9.51 19.44 -16.99
CA VAL A 168 9.01 20.60 -16.23
C VAL A 168 10.16 21.35 -15.56
N SER A 169 11.15 20.66 -15.01
CA SER A 169 12.30 21.31 -14.37
C SER A 169 13.16 22.11 -15.35
N VAL A 170 13.32 21.61 -16.57
CA VAL A 170 14.07 22.29 -17.64
C VAL A 170 13.30 23.49 -18.17
N VAL A 171 12.00 23.35 -18.45
CA VAL A 171 11.17 24.46 -18.95
C VAL A 171 11.09 25.59 -17.92
N ASN A 172 11.01 25.26 -16.62
CA ASN A 172 11.01 26.25 -15.53
C ASN A 172 12.36 26.96 -15.32
N MET A 173 13.45 26.52 -15.98
CA MET A 173 14.70 27.29 -15.98
C MET A 173 14.61 28.54 -16.86
N LEU A 174 13.70 28.56 -17.84
CA LEU A 174 13.51 29.72 -18.70
C LEU A 174 12.72 30.80 -17.96
N GLY A 175 13.01 32.08 -18.26
CA GLY A 175 12.27 33.20 -17.69
C GLY A 175 10.80 33.23 -18.16
N ASP A 176 10.57 32.87 -19.43
CA ASP A 176 9.24 32.67 -19.99
C ASP A 176 9.13 31.26 -20.63
N PRO A 177 8.24 30.37 -20.14
CA PRO A 177 8.01 29.05 -20.73
C PRO A 177 7.62 29.08 -22.21
N LYS A 178 7.10 30.21 -22.69
CA LYS A 178 6.71 30.39 -24.10
C LYS A 178 7.91 30.43 -25.04
N GLU A 179 9.10 30.81 -24.56
CA GLU A 179 10.33 30.81 -25.35
C GLU A 179 10.74 29.40 -25.80
N ALA A 180 10.35 28.37 -25.04
CA ALA A 180 10.57 26.98 -25.42
C ALA A 180 9.85 26.58 -26.72
N ARG A 181 8.77 27.29 -27.11
CA ARG A 181 8.00 27.04 -28.34
C ARG A 181 8.01 28.21 -29.33
N ALA A 182 8.64 29.33 -28.98
CA ALA A 182 8.69 30.50 -29.85
C ALA A 182 9.43 30.17 -31.17
N GLY A 183 8.72 30.30 -32.30
CA GLY A 183 9.28 30.11 -33.64
C GLY A 183 9.38 28.67 -34.14
N ILE A 184 8.83 27.68 -33.41
CA ILE A 184 8.89 26.26 -33.79
C ILE A 184 7.53 25.79 -34.30
N LYS A 185 7.43 25.45 -35.59
CA LYS A 185 6.28 24.70 -36.12
C LYS A 185 6.42 23.24 -35.72
N GLY A 186 5.47 22.71 -34.96
CA GLY A 186 5.45 21.30 -34.58
C GLY A 186 5.41 20.41 -35.82
N ILE A 187 6.49 19.70 -36.09
CA ILE A 187 6.48 18.59 -37.04
C ILE A 187 5.74 17.45 -36.34
N ALA A 188 4.76 16.86 -37.03
CA ALA A 188 3.84 15.87 -36.49
C ALA A 188 4.54 14.85 -35.57
N ALA A 189 3.83 14.51 -34.49
CA ALA A 189 4.25 13.62 -33.41
C ALA A 189 5.19 12.50 -33.89
N PHE A 190 6.38 12.42 -33.28
CA PHE A 190 7.26 11.28 -33.48
C PHE A 190 6.57 10.02 -32.94
N ILE A 191 6.02 9.21 -33.85
CA ILE A 191 5.48 7.89 -33.57
C ILE A 191 6.66 6.91 -33.66
N PRO A 192 7.05 6.23 -32.55
CA PRO A 192 8.11 5.22 -32.60
C PRO A 192 7.79 4.16 -33.65
N GLY A 193 8.66 3.99 -34.65
CA GLY A 193 8.48 3.04 -35.76
C GLY A 193 7.97 3.62 -37.08
N VAL A 194 7.66 4.92 -37.15
CA VAL A 194 7.32 5.60 -38.41
C VAL A 194 8.49 6.50 -38.82
N ALA A 195 9.02 6.30 -40.03
CA ALA A 195 10.10 7.12 -40.57
C ALA A 195 9.65 8.60 -40.64
N PRO A 196 10.50 9.56 -40.21
CA PRO A 196 10.13 10.97 -40.25
C PRO A 196 9.87 11.40 -41.70
N PRO A 197 8.83 12.20 -41.96
CA PRO A 197 8.57 12.72 -43.30
C PRO A 197 9.77 13.57 -43.74
N ARG A 198 10.32 13.26 -44.92
CA ARG A 198 11.41 14.04 -45.54
C ARG A 198 10.91 15.47 -45.72
N ALA A 199 11.54 16.41 -45.01
CA ALA A 199 11.31 17.82 -45.22
C ALA A 199 11.71 18.16 -46.67
N GLY A 200 10.73 18.54 -47.47
CA GLY A 200 10.96 19.09 -48.80
C GLY A 200 11.70 20.40 -48.68
N LEU A 201 12.84 20.49 -49.35
CA LEU A 201 13.53 21.74 -49.67
C LEU A 201 12.64 22.52 -50.64
N ASN A 202 12.19 23.69 -50.20
CA ASN A 202 11.91 24.85 -51.05
C ASN A 202 12.70 26.02 -50.48
#